data_AF-A0A290ZQM1-F1
#
_entry.id   AF-A0A290ZQM1-F1
#
_cell.length_a   1.000
_cell.length_b   1.000
_cell.length_c   1.000
_cell.angle_alpha   90.00
_cell.angle_beta   90.00
_cell.angle_gamma   90.00
#
_symmetry.space_group_name_H-M   'P 1'
#
loop_
_entity.id
_entity.type
_entity.pdbx_description
1 polymer ?
#
loop_
_entity_poly.entity_id
_entity_poly.type
_entity_poly.pdbx_seq_one_letter_code
_entity_poly.pdbx_strand_id
1 'polypeptide(L)'
;MYKHILIPIDESALSMRVIERGVELARAFGARASFLYLQPDAQDIIDGDAGLLHAMAPALFARKYLWADGYVEAKARAWAQMNGVEADFIGGVSRGKVHEEIVATAAARAADLVVIGSHGRTTRLQKLLDSVTVKLILNSPLPVFVAETGVAPQTARDRLIARFREEHAAWVALTDRLVDALAADEPRIDAALMDDTLDFLARFSSEAHGPKEARLLAALEAGGAAAGLATIEAQHDEEPRRFAELQAAWRRRGDAGIAPARAAAMAWQDFIVAHVRDENRLLLLRADDALSEAGWARLGQEIDGTERPAQREARDDEFRRLFARFRAGEA
;
A
#
# COMPACT_ATOMS: atom_id res chain seq x y z
N MET A 1 13.54 -10.57 22.77
CA MET A 1 12.47 -10.34 21.77
C MET A 1 12.85 -9.07 21.01
N TYR A 2 12.62 -9.04 19.69
CA TYR A 2 13.00 -7.90 18.84
C TYR A 2 12.20 -6.65 19.22
N LYS A 3 12.83 -5.48 19.18
CA LYS A 3 12.25 -4.18 19.55
C LYS A 3 12.14 -3.23 18.36
N HIS A 4 12.94 -3.42 17.32
CA HIS A 4 12.94 -2.56 16.15
C HIS A 4 13.32 -3.32 14.89
N ILE A 5 12.35 -3.43 13.98
CA ILE A 5 12.50 -4.14 12.72
C ILE A 5 12.79 -3.16 11.58
N LEU A 6 13.91 -3.35 10.87
CA LEU A 6 14.16 -2.69 9.59
C LEU A 6 13.54 -3.51 8.45
N ILE A 7 12.77 -2.87 7.59
CA ILE A 7 12.07 -3.49 6.47
C ILE A 7 12.50 -2.80 5.18
N PRO A 8 13.56 -3.29 4.49
CA PRO A 8 13.92 -2.81 3.17
C PRO A 8 12.84 -3.17 2.15
N ILE A 9 12.43 -2.17 1.35
CA ILE A 9 11.35 -2.26 0.38
C ILE A 9 11.80 -1.74 -0.98
N ASP A 10 11.13 -2.20 -2.03
CA ASP A 10 11.34 -1.75 -3.40
C ASP A 10 10.00 -1.47 -4.12
N GLU A 11 10.05 -1.07 -5.39
CA GLU A 11 8.86 -0.82 -6.23
C GLU A 11 8.28 -2.10 -6.87
N SER A 12 8.75 -3.28 -6.47
CA SER A 12 8.19 -4.51 -7.00
C SER A 12 6.81 -4.79 -6.39
N ALA A 13 5.94 -5.48 -7.12
CA ALA A 13 4.67 -5.97 -6.58
C ALA A 13 4.88 -6.91 -5.36
N LEU A 14 6.08 -7.49 -5.22
CA LEU A 14 6.45 -8.36 -4.11
C LEU A 14 6.69 -7.60 -2.80
N SER A 15 7.02 -6.30 -2.90
CA SER A 15 7.34 -5.43 -1.76
C SER A 15 6.20 -5.35 -0.74
N MET A 16 4.94 -5.36 -1.21
CA MET A 16 3.78 -5.34 -0.32
C MET A 16 3.76 -6.55 0.62
N ARG A 17 4.14 -7.74 0.14
CA ARG A 17 4.22 -8.93 1.02
C ARG A 17 5.30 -8.77 2.10
N VAL A 18 6.42 -8.12 1.78
CA VAL A 18 7.48 -7.84 2.76
C VAL A 18 6.99 -6.84 3.80
N ILE A 19 6.30 -5.78 3.38
CA ILE A 19 5.65 -4.80 4.26
C ILE A 19 4.67 -5.51 5.18
N GLU A 20 3.78 -6.35 4.64
CA GLU A 20 2.78 -7.08 5.41
C GLU A 20 3.42 -7.93 6.49
N ARG A 21 4.36 -8.80 6.11
CA ARG A 21 5.04 -9.69 7.06
C ARG A 21 5.86 -8.95 8.09
N GLY A 22 6.58 -7.90 7.68
CA GLY A 22 7.37 -7.08 8.59
C GLY A 22 6.52 -6.37 9.65
N VAL A 23 5.37 -5.81 9.25
CA VAL A 23 4.42 -5.16 10.15
C VAL A 23 3.68 -6.17 11.03
N GLU A 24 3.27 -7.32 10.50
CA GLU A 24 2.69 -8.42 11.28
C GLU A 24 3.65 -8.87 12.39
N LEU A 25 4.94 -9.02 12.06
CA LEU A 25 5.98 -9.40 13.01
C LEU A 25 6.25 -8.29 14.05
N ALA A 26 6.29 -7.03 13.61
CA ALA A 26 6.45 -5.89 14.51
C ALA A 26 5.32 -5.83 15.53
N ARG A 27 4.07 -5.97 15.07
CA ARG A 27 2.88 -6.03 15.93
C ARG A 27 2.96 -7.20 16.92
N ALA A 28 3.33 -8.39 16.46
CA ALA A 28 3.41 -9.58 17.30
C ALA A 28 4.43 -9.44 18.45
N PHE A 29 5.51 -8.69 18.23
CA PHE A 29 6.55 -8.43 19.24
C PHE A 29 6.39 -7.10 20.00
N GLY A 30 5.39 -6.28 19.65
CA GLY A 30 5.30 -4.91 20.18
C GLY A 30 6.50 -4.03 19.79
N ALA A 31 7.12 -4.33 18.65
CA ALA A 31 8.26 -3.60 18.10
C ALA A 31 7.79 -2.45 17.20
N ARG A 32 8.66 -1.43 17.05
CA ARG A 32 8.51 -0.43 16.00
C ARG A 32 9.11 -0.91 14.68
N ALA A 33 8.74 -0.29 13.57
CA ALA A 33 9.28 -0.59 12.24
C ALA A 33 9.99 0.63 11.64
N SER A 34 11.04 0.38 10.85
CA SER A 34 11.59 1.36 9.91
C SER A 34 11.52 0.80 8.51
N PHE A 35 10.86 1.51 7.60
CA PHE A 35 10.89 1.17 6.19
C PHE A 35 12.08 1.84 5.51
N LEU A 36 12.83 1.09 4.71
CA LEU A 36 13.97 1.61 3.96
C LEU A 36 13.75 1.45 2.47
N TYR A 37 13.73 2.57 1.74
CA TYR A 37 13.73 2.59 0.29
C TYR A 37 15.02 3.22 -0.22
N LEU A 38 15.77 2.45 -1.00
CA LEU A 38 16.98 2.91 -1.68
C LEU A 38 16.69 3.02 -3.18
N GLN A 39 16.60 4.25 -3.68
CA GLN A 39 16.45 4.53 -5.10
C GLN A 39 17.74 4.13 -5.83
N PRO A 40 17.67 3.45 -6.98
CA PRO A 40 18.86 3.20 -7.79
C PRO A 40 19.54 4.52 -8.19
N ASP A 41 20.87 4.55 -8.23
CA ASP A 41 21.61 5.70 -8.77
C ASP A 41 21.27 5.89 -10.25
N ALA A 42 21.13 7.14 -10.69
CA ALA A 42 20.93 7.50 -12.09
C ALA A 42 22.05 6.97 -13.00
N GLN A 43 23.27 6.80 -12.47
CA GLN A 43 24.40 6.23 -13.22
C GLN A 43 24.20 4.72 -13.51
N ASP A 44 23.70 3.95 -12.55
CA ASP A 44 23.34 2.52 -12.74
C ASP A 44 22.16 2.34 -13.72
N ILE A 45 21.35 3.38 -13.90
CA ILE A 45 20.21 3.41 -14.82
C ILE A 45 20.67 3.68 -16.28
N ILE A 46 21.79 4.38 -16.47
CA ILE A 46 22.30 4.76 -17.80
C ILE A 46 23.16 3.66 -18.41
N ASP A 47 23.94 2.94 -17.59
CA ASP A 47 24.86 1.90 -18.07
C ASP A 47 24.18 0.51 -18.14
N GLY A 48 23.22 0.32 -19.07
CA GLY A 48 22.62 -1.00 -19.36
C GLY A 48 21.28 -0.99 -20.12
N ASP A 49 20.51 -2.09 -20.04
CA ASP A 49 19.17 -2.25 -20.65
C ASP A 49 18.19 -1.11 -20.29
N ALA A 50 18.42 -0.42 -19.17
CA ALA A 50 17.64 0.72 -18.72
C ALA A 50 17.89 1.98 -19.56
N GLY A 51 19.11 2.25 -20.03
CA GLY A 51 19.40 3.37 -20.94
C GLY A 51 18.74 3.20 -22.31
N LEU A 52 18.71 1.96 -22.83
CA LEU A 52 17.97 1.64 -24.07
C LEU A 52 16.47 1.79 -23.87
N LEU A 53 15.92 1.34 -22.72
CA LEU A 53 14.51 1.54 -22.40
C LEU A 53 14.17 3.03 -22.25
N HIS A 54 15.07 3.85 -21.70
CA HIS A 54 14.90 5.31 -21.63
C HIS A 54 14.72 5.92 -23.02
N ALA A 55 15.57 5.54 -23.97
CA ALA A 55 15.54 6.05 -25.33
C ALA A 55 14.34 5.54 -26.14
N MET A 56 13.98 4.25 -25.99
CA MET A 56 12.96 3.61 -26.83
C MET A 56 11.53 3.70 -26.26
N ALA A 57 11.39 3.74 -24.94
CA ALA A 57 10.09 3.80 -24.28
C ALA A 57 10.16 4.67 -23.01
N PRO A 58 10.28 6.00 -23.14
CA PRO A 58 10.45 6.93 -22.02
C PRO A 58 9.38 6.76 -20.93
N ALA A 59 8.14 6.47 -21.31
CA ALA A 59 7.05 6.21 -20.36
C ALA A 59 7.23 4.90 -19.57
N LEU A 60 7.68 3.81 -20.22
CA LEU A 60 7.97 2.53 -19.55
C LEU A 60 9.25 2.61 -18.71
N PHE A 61 10.23 3.36 -19.17
CA PHE A 61 11.43 3.67 -18.42
C PHE A 61 11.11 4.48 -17.18
N ALA A 62 10.34 5.55 -17.35
CA ALA A 62 9.81 6.31 -16.24
C ALA A 62 9.18 5.30 -15.31
N ARG A 63 8.16 4.52 -15.75
CA ARG A 63 7.43 3.46 -15.00
C ARG A 63 8.34 2.54 -14.19
N LYS A 64 9.51 2.21 -14.73
CA LYS A 64 10.40 1.20 -14.18
C LYS A 64 11.59 1.76 -13.38
N TYR A 65 11.97 3.02 -13.52
CA TYR A 65 13.23 3.52 -12.94
C TYR A 65 13.16 4.91 -12.31
N LEU A 66 12.13 5.72 -12.62
CA LEU A 66 12.02 7.10 -12.13
C LEU A 66 10.98 7.31 -11.02
N TRP A 67 10.18 6.29 -10.65
CA TRP A 67 9.16 6.43 -9.59
C TRP A 67 9.84 6.34 -8.22
N ALA A 68 10.31 7.48 -7.77
CA ALA A 68 10.28 7.84 -6.36
C ALA A 68 9.09 8.81 -6.16
N ASP A 69 7.89 8.37 -6.50
CA ASP A 69 6.63 9.07 -6.17
C ASP A 69 6.22 8.83 -4.70
N GLY A 70 6.96 7.95 -4.00
CA GLY A 70 6.74 7.45 -2.65
C GLY A 70 5.37 6.84 -2.46
N TYR A 71 4.86 6.22 -3.52
CA TYR A 71 3.73 5.33 -3.44
C TYR A 71 4.01 4.17 -2.47
N VAL A 72 5.15 3.49 -2.61
CA VAL A 72 5.52 2.37 -1.72
C VAL A 72 5.72 2.86 -0.28
N GLU A 73 6.30 4.05 -0.09
CA GLU A 73 6.37 4.70 1.23
C GLU A 73 4.99 4.81 1.87
N ALA A 74 4.04 5.38 1.14
CA ALA A 74 2.72 5.63 1.71
C ALA A 74 1.93 4.35 1.93
N LYS A 75 2.04 3.34 1.06
CA LYS A 75 1.47 2.01 1.34
C LYS A 75 2.07 1.40 2.60
N ALA A 76 3.38 1.52 2.80
CA ALA A 76 4.06 0.99 3.97
C ALA A 76 3.60 1.66 5.26
N ARG A 77 3.54 3.00 5.26
CA ARG A 77 3.02 3.82 6.37
C ARG A 77 1.55 3.51 6.66
N ALA A 78 0.70 3.48 5.62
CA ALA A 78 -0.70 3.11 5.73
C ALA A 78 -0.87 1.73 6.37
N TRP A 79 -0.12 0.73 5.89
CA TRP A 79 -0.19 -0.63 6.43
C TRP A 79 0.20 -0.71 7.90
N ALA A 80 1.25 0.02 8.30
CA ALA A 80 1.65 0.13 9.71
C ALA A 80 0.56 0.82 10.56
N GLN A 81 -0.02 1.93 10.09
CA GLN A 81 -1.07 2.68 10.78
C GLN A 81 -2.33 1.83 11.01
N MET A 82 -2.80 1.13 9.99
CA MET A 82 -3.97 0.24 10.08
C MET A 82 -3.75 -0.87 11.11
N ASN A 83 -2.50 -1.35 11.22
CA ASN A 83 -2.11 -2.40 12.17
C ASN A 83 -1.68 -1.89 13.55
N GLY A 84 -1.62 -0.56 13.77
CA GLY A 84 -1.24 0.04 15.04
C GLY A 84 0.25 -0.14 15.38
N VAL A 85 1.10 -0.15 14.36
CA VAL A 85 2.57 -0.25 14.50
C VAL A 85 3.18 1.13 14.32
N GLU A 86 3.99 1.57 15.28
CA GLU A 86 4.81 2.78 15.12
C GLU A 86 5.84 2.54 14.01
N ALA A 87 5.83 3.38 12.98
CA ALA A 87 6.73 3.25 11.85
C ALA A 87 7.26 4.59 11.33
N ASP A 88 8.56 4.62 11.01
CA ASP A 88 9.18 5.68 10.21
C ASP A 88 9.58 5.16 8.81
N PHE A 89 9.88 6.08 7.90
CA PHE A 89 10.35 5.77 6.56
C PHE A 89 11.67 6.50 6.31
N ILE A 90 12.58 5.81 5.64
CA ILE A 90 13.94 6.25 5.34
C ILE A 90 14.11 6.12 3.83
N GLY A 91 14.17 7.27 3.15
CA GLY A 91 14.51 7.36 1.73
C GLY A 91 16.00 7.66 1.54
N GLY A 92 16.63 7.02 0.56
CA GLY A 92 18.00 7.31 0.16
C GLY A 92 18.25 6.99 -1.31
N VAL A 93 19.34 7.49 -1.86
CA VAL A 93 19.87 7.06 -3.16
C VAL A 93 20.97 6.05 -2.90
N SER A 94 20.79 4.84 -3.45
CA SER A 94 21.75 3.75 -3.41
C SER A 94 23.06 4.17 -4.05
N ARG A 95 24.19 3.79 -3.46
CA ARG A 95 25.54 4.02 -4.02
C ARG A 95 26.14 2.75 -4.61
N GLY A 96 25.29 1.84 -5.08
CA GLY A 96 25.65 0.58 -5.72
C GLY A 96 25.88 -0.59 -4.76
N LYS A 97 25.76 -0.40 -3.44
CA LYS A 97 26.01 -1.45 -2.43
C LYS A 97 24.86 -1.61 -1.44
N VAL A 98 23.67 -1.85 -1.98
CA VAL A 98 22.40 -1.96 -1.26
C VAL A 98 22.48 -2.76 0.06
N HIS A 99 23.10 -3.95 0.06
CA HIS A 99 23.19 -4.76 1.29
C HIS A 99 24.05 -4.13 2.41
N GLU A 100 25.16 -3.46 2.07
CA GLU A 100 25.99 -2.72 3.03
C GLU A 100 25.22 -1.52 3.58
N GLU A 101 24.48 -0.83 2.71
CA GLU A 101 23.64 0.32 3.07
C GLU A 101 22.46 -0.07 3.98
N ILE A 102 21.86 -1.23 3.76
CA ILE A 102 20.84 -1.80 4.66
C ILE A 102 21.43 -2.08 6.04
N VAL A 103 22.61 -2.73 6.12
CA VAL A 103 23.27 -3.02 7.40
C VAL A 103 23.65 -1.73 8.13
N ALA A 104 24.22 -0.76 7.40
CA ALA A 104 24.58 0.54 7.96
C ALA A 104 23.35 1.29 8.49
N THR A 105 22.24 1.25 7.74
CA THR A 105 20.97 1.86 8.17
C THR A 105 20.41 1.16 9.40
N ALA A 106 20.46 -0.17 9.46
CA ALA A 106 20.00 -0.95 10.60
C ALA A 106 20.78 -0.58 11.86
N ALA A 107 22.11 -0.47 11.76
CA ALA A 107 22.96 -0.02 12.85
C ALA A 107 22.64 1.43 13.27
N ALA A 108 22.52 2.36 12.31
CA ALA A 108 22.23 3.77 12.59
C ALA A 108 20.87 3.98 13.26
N ARG A 109 19.89 3.10 12.97
CA ARG A 109 18.54 3.14 13.53
C ARG A 109 18.37 2.30 14.78
N ALA A 110 19.41 1.59 15.20
CA ALA A 110 19.37 0.60 16.27
C ALA A 110 18.29 -0.49 16.05
N ALA A 111 18.09 -0.88 14.78
CA ALA A 111 17.27 -2.03 14.44
C ALA A 111 17.95 -3.33 14.91
N ASP A 112 17.16 -4.27 15.42
CA ASP A 112 17.62 -5.55 15.94
C ASP A 112 17.14 -6.75 15.11
N LEU A 113 16.41 -6.50 14.02
CA LEU A 113 16.01 -7.46 13.01
C LEU A 113 15.91 -6.79 11.64
N VAL A 114 16.33 -7.48 10.58
CA VAL A 114 16.03 -7.10 9.19
C VAL A 114 15.01 -8.07 8.61
N VAL A 115 13.88 -7.57 8.11
CA VAL A 115 12.90 -8.35 7.35
C VAL A 115 13.02 -8.00 5.87
N ILE A 116 13.36 -8.98 5.03
CA ILE A 116 13.54 -8.79 3.58
C ILE A 116 12.83 -9.87 2.78
N GLY A 117 12.40 -9.56 1.55
CA GLY A 117 11.83 -10.55 0.65
C GLY A 117 12.84 -11.57 0.12
N SER A 118 12.37 -12.78 -0.22
CA SER A 118 13.18 -13.81 -0.90
C SER A 118 13.55 -13.42 -2.33
N HIS A 119 12.72 -12.58 -2.97
CA HIS A 119 12.89 -12.01 -4.29
C HIS A 119 12.52 -10.53 -4.30
N GLY A 120 13.20 -9.74 -5.13
CA GLY A 120 12.88 -8.33 -5.42
C GLY A 120 12.61 -8.10 -6.90
N ARG A 121 12.82 -6.86 -7.40
CA ARG A 121 12.58 -6.45 -8.81
C ARG A 121 13.22 -7.33 -9.90
N THR A 122 14.25 -8.12 -9.59
CA THR A 122 14.98 -8.94 -10.57
C THR A 122 14.93 -10.42 -10.20
N THR A 123 14.28 -11.26 -11.02
CA THR A 123 13.99 -12.67 -10.73
C THR A 123 14.70 -13.67 -11.65
N ARG A 124 15.82 -13.29 -12.29
CA ARG A 124 16.59 -14.21 -13.14
C ARG A 124 17.44 -15.15 -12.27
N LEU A 125 17.25 -16.47 -12.43
CA LEU A 125 18.00 -17.54 -11.74
C LEU A 125 19.54 -17.35 -11.78
N GLN A 126 20.07 -16.76 -12.86
CA GLN A 126 21.51 -16.46 -13.03
C GLN A 126 22.06 -15.39 -12.07
N LYS A 127 21.22 -14.65 -11.33
CA LYS A 127 21.62 -13.59 -10.39
C LYS A 127 21.49 -13.97 -8.91
N LEU A 128 21.26 -15.25 -8.59
CA LEU A 128 20.99 -15.70 -7.22
C LEU A 128 22.13 -15.32 -6.23
N LEU A 129 23.39 -15.47 -6.63
CA LEU A 129 24.56 -15.12 -5.82
C LEU A 129 24.78 -13.60 -5.68
N ASP A 130 24.22 -12.82 -6.60
CA ASP A 130 24.30 -11.36 -6.58
C ASP A 130 23.11 -10.71 -5.84
N SER A 131 22.17 -11.53 -5.36
CA SER A 131 20.96 -11.11 -4.65
C SER A 131 21.30 -10.35 -3.36
N VAL A 132 20.62 -9.23 -3.14
CA VAL A 132 20.70 -8.43 -1.90
C VAL A 132 20.37 -9.31 -0.68
N THR A 133 19.36 -10.17 -0.79
CA THR A 133 18.94 -11.08 0.28
C THR A 133 20.05 -12.07 0.65
N VAL A 134 20.69 -12.70 -0.34
CA VAL A 134 21.81 -13.63 -0.08
C VAL A 134 22.99 -12.89 0.54
N LYS A 135 23.34 -11.71 0.02
CA LYS A 135 24.41 -10.89 0.57
C LYS A 135 24.13 -10.46 2.01
N LEU A 136 22.88 -10.13 2.37
CA LEU A 136 22.50 -9.84 3.75
C LEU A 136 22.61 -11.06 4.66
N ILE A 137 22.12 -12.22 4.24
CA ILE A 137 22.24 -13.45 5.04
C ILE A 137 23.71 -13.76 5.36
N LEU A 138 24.60 -13.57 4.38
CA LEU A 138 26.02 -13.87 4.54
C LEU A 138 26.81 -12.82 5.34
N ASN A 139 26.41 -11.55 5.30
CA ASN A 139 27.24 -10.44 5.81
C ASN A 139 26.58 -9.62 6.93
N SER A 140 25.29 -9.82 7.22
CA SER A 140 24.60 -9.05 8.25
C SER A 140 25.05 -9.46 9.66
N PRO A 141 25.44 -8.51 10.53
CA PRO A 141 25.66 -8.80 11.94
C PRO A 141 24.35 -8.95 12.73
N LEU A 142 23.21 -8.63 12.10
CA LEU A 142 21.86 -8.73 12.67
C LEU A 142 21.13 -9.95 12.11
N PRO A 143 20.19 -10.55 12.87
CA PRO A 143 19.27 -11.54 12.35
C PRO A 143 18.54 -11.03 11.10
N VAL A 144 18.41 -11.90 10.10
CA VAL A 144 17.70 -11.63 8.84
C VAL A 144 16.54 -12.61 8.72
N PHE A 145 15.31 -12.07 8.69
CA PHE A 145 14.10 -12.82 8.39
C PHE A 145 13.77 -12.67 6.91
N VAL A 146 13.72 -13.81 6.20
CA VAL A 146 13.40 -13.84 4.77
C VAL A 146 11.91 -14.12 4.61
N ALA A 147 11.14 -13.10 4.25
CA ALA A 147 9.75 -13.24 3.88
C ALA A 147 9.63 -13.96 2.53
N GLU A 148 8.80 -14.99 2.46
CA GLU A 148 8.53 -15.69 1.21
C GLU A 148 7.76 -14.76 0.25
N THR A 149 8.43 -14.32 -0.82
CA THR A 149 7.82 -13.48 -1.85
C THR A 149 7.72 -14.16 -3.21
N GLY A 150 8.39 -15.30 -3.41
CA GLY A 150 8.62 -15.93 -4.72
C GLY A 150 7.45 -16.73 -5.32
N VAL A 151 6.37 -16.94 -4.58
CA VAL A 151 5.19 -17.66 -5.09
C VAL A 151 4.06 -16.66 -5.22
N ALA A 152 3.64 -16.35 -6.46
CA ALA A 152 2.41 -15.61 -6.68
C ALA A 152 1.27 -16.34 -5.95
N PRO A 153 0.31 -15.64 -5.33
CA PRO A 153 -0.71 -16.31 -4.53
C PRO A 153 -1.42 -17.38 -5.37
N GLN A 154 -1.21 -18.66 -5.04
CA GLN A 154 -1.62 -19.75 -5.91
C GLN A 154 -3.08 -20.11 -5.74
N THR A 155 -3.61 -19.92 -4.53
CA THR A 155 -5.01 -20.17 -4.23
C THR A 155 -5.86 -18.94 -4.54
N ALA A 156 -7.16 -19.16 -4.82
CA ALA A 156 -8.11 -18.06 -5.00
C ALA A 156 -8.22 -17.20 -3.72
N ARG A 157 -8.17 -17.86 -2.55
CA ARG A 157 -8.12 -17.23 -1.22
C ARG A 157 -6.99 -16.21 -1.13
N ASP A 158 -5.75 -16.65 -1.35
CA ASP A 158 -4.58 -15.79 -1.14
C ASP A 158 -4.58 -14.60 -2.11
N ARG A 159 -5.04 -14.81 -3.36
CA ARG A 159 -5.16 -13.72 -4.34
C ARG A 159 -6.18 -12.67 -3.93
N LEU A 160 -7.34 -13.10 -3.45
CA LEU A 160 -8.40 -12.19 -3.03
C LEU A 160 -8.01 -11.43 -1.77
N ILE A 161 -7.50 -12.11 -0.74
CA ILE A 161 -7.02 -11.45 0.48
C ILE A 161 -5.94 -10.43 0.16
N ALA A 162 -4.94 -10.80 -0.67
CA ALA A 162 -3.91 -9.87 -1.09
C ALA A 162 -4.49 -8.66 -1.84
N ARG A 163 -5.49 -8.87 -2.72
CA ARG A 163 -6.17 -7.76 -3.43
C ARG A 163 -6.86 -6.80 -2.46
N PHE A 164 -7.64 -7.30 -1.49
CA PHE A 164 -8.26 -6.45 -0.47
C PHE A 164 -7.22 -5.63 0.30
N ARG A 165 -6.14 -6.28 0.77
CA ARG A 165 -5.06 -5.62 1.52
C ARG A 165 -4.32 -4.56 0.69
N GLU A 166 -4.09 -4.84 -0.59
CA GLU A 166 -3.45 -3.90 -1.51
C GLU A 166 -4.33 -2.66 -1.77
N GLU A 167 -5.64 -2.86 -1.90
CA GLU A 167 -6.65 -1.81 -2.05
C GLU A 167 -6.78 -0.97 -0.78
N HIS A 168 -6.88 -1.61 0.38
CA HIS A 168 -6.86 -0.99 1.71
C HIS A 168 -5.66 -0.06 1.89
N ALA A 169 -4.45 -0.56 1.60
CA ALA A 169 -3.24 0.24 1.71
C ALA A 169 -3.21 1.41 0.72
N ALA A 170 -3.73 1.22 -0.50
CA ALA A 170 -3.81 2.30 -1.49
C ALA A 170 -4.82 3.38 -1.07
N TRP A 171 -6.00 2.97 -0.61
CA TRP A 171 -7.05 3.90 -0.16
C TRP A 171 -6.55 4.78 0.99
N VAL A 172 -6.04 4.16 2.06
CA VAL A 172 -5.49 4.90 3.21
C VAL A 172 -4.33 5.80 2.79
N ALA A 173 -3.43 5.34 1.92
CA ALA A 173 -2.31 6.14 1.43
C ALA A 173 -2.75 7.40 0.67
N LEU A 174 -3.75 7.32 -0.21
CA LEU A 174 -4.24 8.49 -0.95
C LEU A 174 -5.04 9.44 -0.05
N THR A 175 -5.82 8.89 0.88
CA THR A 175 -6.52 9.68 1.90
C THR A 175 -5.53 10.45 2.78
N ASP A 176 -4.43 9.82 3.21
CA ASP A 176 -3.37 10.47 3.99
C ASP A 176 -2.74 11.64 3.22
N ARG A 177 -2.41 11.42 1.94
CA ARG A 177 -1.92 12.51 1.06
C ARG A 177 -2.91 13.66 0.92
N LEU A 178 -4.20 13.34 0.76
CA LEU A 178 -5.26 14.33 0.65
C LEU A 178 -5.34 15.18 1.93
N VAL A 179 -5.32 14.55 3.11
CA VAL A 179 -5.37 15.25 4.40
C VAL A 179 -4.12 16.10 4.63
N ASP A 180 -2.93 15.55 4.40
CA ASP A 180 -1.66 16.27 4.52
C ASP A 180 -1.64 17.53 3.66
N ALA A 181 -2.14 17.42 2.44
CA ALA A 181 -2.13 18.51 1.50
C ALA A 181 -3.14 19.61 1.89
N LEU A 182 -4.23 19.26 2.58
CA LEU A 182 -5.17 20.20 3.18
C LEU A 182 -4.65 20.82 4.50
N ALA A 183 -3.65 20.21 5.15
CA ALA A 183 -3.11 20.65 6.43
C ALA A 183 -2.25 21.94 6.34
N ALA A 184 -1.72 22.28 5.16
CA ALA A 184 -0.95 23.49 4.95
C ALA A 184 -1.82 24.76 5.07
N ASP A 185 -1.30 25.82 5.71
CA ASP A 185 -2.00 27.11 5.91
C ASP A 185 -2.34 27.81 4.59
N GLU A 186 -1.50 27.62 3.57
CA GLU A 186 -1.85 27.84 2.17
C GLU A 186 -1.95 26.47 1.49
N PRO A 187 -3.15 26.06 1.01
CA PRO A 187 -3.29 24.78 0.33
C PRO A 187 -2.39 24.78 -0.91
N ARG A 188 -1.40 23.89 -0.94
CA ARG A 188 -0.45 23.74 -2.06
C ARG A 188 -1.03 22.94 -3.23
N ILE A 189 -2.36 22.85 -3.31
CA ILE A 189 -3.06 21.90 -4.19
C ILE A 189 -3.90 22.66 -5.20
N ASP A 190 -3.67 22.35 -6.47
CA ASP A 190 -4.57 22.68 -7.56
C ASP A 190 -5.99 22.15 -7.28
N ALA A 191 -6.98 23.03 -7.37
CA ALA A 191 -8.38 22.69 -7.17
C ALA A 191 -8.82 21.50 -8.05
N ALA A 192 -8.34 21.44 -9.30
CA ALA A 192 -8.65 20.36 -10.22
C ALA A 192 -8.05 19.03 -9.77
N LEU A 193 -6.81 19.02 -9.25
CA LEU A 193 -6.22 17.81 -8.68
C LEU A 193 -7.04 17.26 -7.51
N MET A 194 -7.53 18.13 -6.62
CA MET A 194 -8.38 17.70 -5.50
C MET A 194 -9.73 17.19 -5.98
N ASP A 195 -10.38 17.87 -6.93
CA ASP A 195 -11.65 17.42 -7.52
C ASP A 195 -11.48 16.04 -8.19
N ASP A 196 -10.44 15.87 -9.02
CA ASP A 196 -10.10 14.59 -9.66
C ASP A 196 -9.85 13.47 -8.62
N THR A 197 -9.17 13.82 -7.53
CA THR A 197 -8.85 12.86 -6.45
C THR A 197 -10.10 12.43 -5.68
N LEU A 198 -10.97 13.38 -5.32
CA LEU A 198 -12.24 13.08 -4.66
C LEU A 198 -13.15 12.25 -5.56
N ASP A 199 -13.20 12.55 -6.85
CA ASP A 199 -13.97 11.78 -7.82
C ASP A 199 -13.40 10.36 -8.00
N PHE A 200 -12.07 10.22 -8.04
CA PHE A 200 -11.41 8.91 -8.06
C PHE A 200 -11.74 8.11 -6.80
N LEU A 201 -11.64 8.69 -5.61
CA LEU A 201 -11.95 8.02 -4.35
C LEU A 201 -13.42 7.58 -4.28
N ALA A 202 -14.35 8.40 -4.79
CA ALA A 202 -15.76 8.05 -4.89
C ALA A 202 -15.98 6.78 -5.74
N ARG A 203 -15.38 6.75 -6.94
CA ARG A 203 -15.44 5.59 -7.85
C ARG A 203 -14.73 4.38 -7.26
N PHE A 204 -13.58 4.59 -6.62
CA PHE A 204 -12.83 3.52 -5.97
C PHE A 204 -13.67 2.81 -4.91
N SER A 205 -14.28 3.55 -3.98
CA SER A 205 -15.15 3.01 -2.94
C SER A 205 -16.36 2.28 -3.57
N SER A 206 -17.12 2.98 -4.41
CA SER A 206 -18.42 2.49 -4.90
C SER A 206 -18.37 1.45 -6.02
N GLU A 207 -17.38 1.51 -6.91
CA GLU A 207 -17.33 0.67 -8.13
C GLU A 207 -16.29 -0.43 -8.04
N ALA A 208 -15.21 -0.23 -7.27
CA ALA A 208 -14.12 -1.20 -7.16
C ALA A 208 -14.16 -1.95 -5.84
N HIS A 209 -14.12 -1.26 -4.71
CA HIS A 209 -13.90 -1.88 -3.41
C HIS A 209 -15.18 -2.45 -2.79
N GLY A 210 -16.18 -1.61 -2.56
CA GLY A 210 -17.46 -1.97 -1.94
C GLY A 210 -18.18 -3.15 -2.60
N PRO A 211 -18.25 -3.26 -3.94
CA PRO A 211 -18.86 -4.41 -4.59
C PRO A 211 -18.16 -5.74 -4.30
N LYS A 212 -16.84 -5.74 -4.08
CA LYS A 212 -16.10 -6.96 -3.70
C LYS A 212 -16.39 -7.34 -2.27
N GLU A 213 -16.42 -6.36 -1.38
CA GLU A 213 -16.72 -6.55 0.02
C GLU A 213 -18.16 -7.05 0.24
N ALA A 214 -19.14 -6.46 -0.43
CA ALA A 214 -20.54 -6.89 -0.37
C ALA A 214 -20.70 -8.36 -0.82
N ARG A 215 -19.94 -8.80 -1.82
CA ARG A 215 -19.92 -10.22 -2.25
C ARG A 215 -19.31 -11.13 -1.19
N LEU A 216 -18.25 -10.67 -0.53
CA LEU A 216 -17.61 -11.42 0.55
C LEU A 216 -18.56 -11.58 1.75
N LEU A 217 -19.25 -10.49 2.14
CA LEU A 217 -20.29 -10.51 3.18
C LEU A 217 -21.43 -11.46 2.80
N ALA A 218 -21.98 -11.34 1.59
CA ALA A 218 -23.05 -12.23 1.12
C ALA A 218 -22.62 -13.72 1.12
N ALA A 219 -21.36 -14.01 0.77
CA ALA A 219 -20.82 -15.37 0.83
C ALA A 219 -20.74 -15.90 2.28
N LEU A 220 -20.36 -15.04 3.24
CA LEU A 220 -20.35 -15.36 4.67
C LEU A 220 -21.76 -15.54 5.23
N GLU A 221 -22.72 -14.71 4.84
CA GLU A 221 -24.13 -14.84 5.21
C GLU A 221 -24.73 -16.14 4.72
N ALA A 222 -24.53 -16.47 3.44
CA ALA A 222 -25.00 -17.72 2.85
C ALA A 222 -24.38 -18.95 3.54
N GLY A 223 -23.16 -18.83 4.07
CA GLY A 223 -22.47 -19.84 4.87
C GLY A 223 -22.83 -19.84 6.36
N GLY A 224 -23.68 -18.93 6.83
CA GLY A 224 -24.06 -18.81 8.24
C GLY A 224 -22.95 -18.25 9.15
N ALA A 225 -21.95 -17.57 8.59
CA ALA A 225 -20.75 -17.10 9.26
C ALA A 225 -20.68 -15.57 9.46
N ALA A 226 -21.74 -14.83 9.12
CA ALA A 226 -21.81 -13.36 9.23
C ALA A 226 -21.98 -12.82 10.66
N ALA A 227 -22.19 -13.69 11.66
CA ALA A 227 -22.39 -13.24 13.04
C ALA A 227 -21.19 -12.44 13.58
N GLY A 228 -21.47 -11.22 14.06
CA GLY A 228 -20.47 -10.29 14.59
C GLY A 228 -19.92 -9.28 13.56
N LEU A 229 -20.48 -9.22 12.34
CA LEU A 229 -20.07 -8.28 11.30
C LEU A 229 -20.97 -7.03 11.19
N ALA A 230 -21.95 -6.87 12.09
CA ALA A 230 -22.86 -5.72 12.09
C ALA A 230 -22.15 -4.35 12.19
N THR A 231 -20.96 -4.31 12.79
CA THR A 231 -20.14 -3.09 12.81
C THR A 231 -19.65 -2.70 11.43
N ILE A 232 -19.29 -3.68 10.58
CA ILE A 232 -18.86 -3.44 9.19
C ILE A 232 -20.04 -2.92 8.36
N GLU A 233 -21.20 -3.56 8.47
CA GLU A 233 -22.43 -3.11 7.78
C GLU A 233 -22.80 -1.67 8.15
N ALA A 234 -22.76 -1.33 9.45
CA ALA A 234 -23.02 0.03 9.91
C ALA A 234 -21.97 1.05 9.41
N GLN A 235 -20.72 0.62 9.19
CA GLN A 235 -19.69 1.46 8.59
C GLN A 235 -19.98 1.71 7.10
N HIS A 236 -20.46 0.71 6.36
CA HIS A 236 -20.85 0.88 4.95
C HIS A 236 -21.97 1.88 4.74
N ASP A 237 -22.93 1.93 5.66
CA ASP A 237 -24.02 2.91 5.62
C ASP A 237 -23.53 4.34 5.93
N GLU A 238 -22.49 4.47 6.75
CA GLU A 238 -21.98 5.75 7.25
C GLU A 238 -20.88 6.37 6.35
N GLU A 239 -20.07 5.55 5.68
CA GLU A 239 -18.96 6.00 4.82
C GLU A 239 -19.41 7.00 3.74
N PRO A 240 -20.47 6.72 2.95
CA PRO A 240 -20.89 7.63 1.88
C PRO A 240 -21.36 8.98 2.42
N ARG A 241 -21.97 8.99 3.62
CA ARG A 241 -22.44 10.20 4.28
C ARG A 241 -21.27 11.09 4.67
N ARG A 242 -20.22 10.52 5.29
CA ARG A 242 -19.01 11.24 5.68
C ARG A 242 -18.22 11.75 4.47
N PHE A 243 -18.14 10.94 3.42
CA PHE A 243 -17.46 11.35 2.20
C PHE A 243 -18.20 12.50 1.50
N ALA A 244 -19.54 12.47 1.47
CA ALA A 244 -20.34 13.56 0.95
C ALA A 244 -20.17 14.87 1.75
N GLU A 245 -19.99 14.79 3.08
CA GLU A 245 -19.66 15.96 3.91
C GLU A 245 -18.31 16.59 3.51
N LEU A 246 -17.30 15.76 3.28
CA LEU A 246 -16.00 16.20 2.77
C LEU A 246 -16.14 16.90 1.41
N GLN A 247 -16.81 16.25 0.44
CA GLN A 247 -17.02 16.84 -0.88
C GLN A 247 -17.78 18.18 -0.80
N ALA A 248 -18.81 18.27 0.04
CA ALA A 248 -19.59 19.49 0.24
C ALA A 248 -18.78 20.60 0.92
N ALA A 249 -17.94 20.26 1.90
CA ALA A 249 -17.05 21.21 2.55
C ALA A 249 -15.99 21.73 1.56
N TRP A 250 -15.39 20.84 0.75
CA TRP A 250 -14.45 21.20 -0.29
C TRP A 250 -15.08 22.13 -1.35
N ARG A 251 -16.30 21.84 -1.84
CA ARG A 251 -16.99 22.71 -2.82
C ARG A 251 -17.25 24.12 -2.28
N ARG A 252 -17.50 24.26 -0.98
CA ARG A 252 -17.77 25.56 -0.32
C ARG A 252 -16.52 26.29 0.15
N ARG A 253 -15.32 25.77 -0.12
CA ARG A 253 -14.05 26.37 0.35
C ARG A 253 -13.83 27.82 -0.07
N GLY A 254 -14.37 28.23 -1.22
CA GLY A 254 -14.27 29.61 -1.71
C GLY A 254 -14.99 30.61 -0.81
N ASP A 255 -16.10 30.20 -0.19
CA ASP A 255 -16.92 31.05 0.68
C ASP A 255 -16.62 30.83 2.17
N ALA A 256 -16.40 29.57 2.57
CA ALA A 256 -16.27 29.15 3.97
C ALA A 256 -14.80 28.96 4.44
N GLY A 257 -13.83 29.18 3.55
CA GLY A 257 -12.42 28.88 3.78
C GLY A 257 -12.11 27.38 3.77
N ILE A 258 -10.82 27.04 3.92
CA ILE A 258 -10.34 25.64 3.83
C ILE A 258 -10.58 24.83 5.12
N ALA A 259 -10.74 25.49 6.27
CA ALA A 259 -10.80 24.81 7.57
C ALA A 259 -11.94 23.78 7.69
N PRO A 260 -13.18 24.02 7.20
CA PRO A 260 -14.22 23.00 7.19
C PRO A 260 -13.87 21.78 6.34
N ALA A 261 -13.22 21.98 5.19
CA ALA A 261 -12.80 20.88 4.32
C ALA A 261 -11.69 20.05 4.99
N ARG A 262 -10.72 20.71 5.64
CA ARG A 262 -9.67 20.04 6.44
C ARG A 262 -10.28 19.19 7.56
N ALA A 263 -11.21 19.75 8.33
CA ALA A 263 -11.87 19.04 9.42
C ALA A 263 -12.67 17.82 8.93
N ALA A 264 -13.42 17.97 7.84
CA ALA A 264 -14.16 16.87 7.22
C ALA A 264 -13.22 15.79 6.67
N ALA A 265 -12.09 16.18 6.07
CA ALA A 265 -11.10 15.25 5.53
C ALA A 265 -10.46 14.40 6.65
N MET A 266 -10.07 15.03 7.76
CA MET A 266 -9.55 14.32 8.94
C MET A 266 -10.59 13.37 9.54
N ALA A 267 -11.83 13.82 9.69
CA ALA A 267 -12.91 12.98 10.23
C ALA A 267 -13.25 11.78 9.33
N TRP A 268 -13.14 11.94 8.00
CA TRP A 268 -13.30 10.84 7.05
C TRP A 268 -12.07 9.92 7.06
N GLN A 269 -10.85 10.45 7.13
CA GLN A 269 -9.63 9.64 7.27
C GLN A 269 -9.66 8.75 8.50
N ASP A 270 -9.97 9.30 9.67
CA ASP A 270 -10.07 8.53 10.91
C ASP A 270 -11.09 7.38 10.78
N PHE A 271 -12.21 7.65 10.10
CA PHE A 271 -13.23 6.67 9.81
C PHE A 271 -12.72 5.56 8.87
N ILE A 272 -12.10 5.91 7.74
CA ILE A 272 -11.58 4.93 6.78
C ILE A 272 -10.48 4.06 7.40
N VAL A 273 -9.57 4.64 8.19
CA VAL A 273 -8.53 3.87 8.89
C VAL A 273 -9.12 2.89 9.90
N ALA A 274 -10.19 3.29 10.60
CA ALA A 274 -10.90 2.40 11.52
C ALA A 274 -11.66 1.29 10.77
N HIS A 275 -12.38 1.65 9.73
CA HIS A 275 -13.15 0.72 8.89
C HIS A 275 -12.25 -0.37 8.29
N VAL A 276 -11.17 0.03 7.62
CA VAL A 276 -10.22 -0.91 7.02
C VAL A 276 -9.53 -1.79 8.07
N ARG A 277 -9.26 -1.25 9.27
CA ARG A 277 -8.72 -2.05 10.38
C ARG A 277 -9.71 -3.13 10.81
N ASP A 278 -10.99 -2.79 10.92
CA ASP A 278 -12.04 -3.73 11.31
C ASP A 278 -12.25 -4.78 10.22
N GLU A 279 -12.26 -4.40 8.94
CA GLU A 279 -12.31 -5.36 7.84
C GLU A 279 -11.15 -6.37 7.88
N ASN A 280 -9.92 -5.88 8.02
CA ASN A 280 -8.75 -6.77 8.08
C ASN A 280 -8.78 -7.72 9.27
N ARG A 281 -9.39 -7.32 10.40
CA ARG A 281 -9.38 -8.08 11.66
C ARG A 281 -10.62 -8.93 11.90
N LEU A 282 -11.76 -8.52 11.33
CA LEU A 282 -13.05 -9.15 11.51
C LEU A 282 -13.49 -9.83 10.22
N LEU A 283 -13.65 -9.06 9.14
CA LEU A 283 -14.20 -9.57 7.89
C LEU A 283 -13.28 -10.57 7.21
N LEU A 284 -12.04 -10.17 6.88
CA LEU A 284 -11.10 -11.03 6.16
C LEU A 284 -10.66 -12.22 7.01
N LEU A 285 -10.52 -12.04 8.33
CA LEU A 285 -10.22 -13.14 9.24
C LEU A 285 -11.39 -14.14 9.32
N ARG A 286 -12.64 -13.64 9.41
CA ARG A 286 -13.82 -14.51 9.42
C ARG A 286 -13.98 -15.25 8.10
N ALA A 287 -13.77 -14.57 6.98
CA ALA A 287 -13.76 -15.17 5.65
C ALA A 287 -12.73 -16.28 5.53
N ASP A 288 -11.53 -16.04 6.05
CA ASP A 288 -10.45 -17.00 6.07
C ASP A 288 -10.84 -18.28 6.82
N ASP A 289 -11.40 -18.12 8.02
CA ASP A 289 -11.80 -19.24 8.87
C ASP A 289 -13.03 -20.02 8.36
N ALA A 290 -13.99 -19.34 7.73
CA ALA A 290 -15.28 -19.93 7.38
C ALA A 290 -15.41 -20.40 5.93
N LEU A 291 -14.75 -19.74 4.96
CA LEU A 291 -14.90 -20.10 3.55
C LEU A 291 -14.00 -21.26 3.17
N SER A 292 -14.60 -22.30 2.58
CA SER A 292 -13.85 -23.41 1.97
C SER A 292 -13.07 -22.96 0.72
N GLU A 293 -12.10 -23.75 0.27
CA GLU A 293 -11.39 -23.50 -0.99
C GLU A 293 -12.33 -23.32 -2.19
N ALA A 294 -13.40 -24.13 -2.26
CA ALA A 294 -14.43 -24.00 -3.29
C ALA A 294 -15.25 -22.71 -3.15
N GLY A 295 -15.51 -22.27 -1.92
CA GLY A 295 -16.14 -20.97 -1.64
C GLY A 295 -15.28 -19.82 -2.13
N TRP A 296 -13.99 -19.82 -1.80
CA TRP A 296 -13.02 -18.84 -2.28
C TRP A 296 -12.87 -18.85 -3.80
N ALA A 297 -12.87 -20.02 -4.44
CA ALA A 297 -12.80 -20.13 -5.89
C ALA A 297 -14.02 -19.53 -6.58
N ARG A 298 -15.22 -19.79 -6.05
CA ARG A 298 -16.48 -19.20 -6.56
C ARG A 298 -16.47 -17.68 -6.42
N LEU A 299 -16.16 -17.18 -5.22
CA LEU A 299 -16.08 -15.74 -4.98
C LEU A 299 -15.06 -15.06 -5.91
N GLY A 300 -13.92 -15.70 -6.14
CA GLY A 300 -12.90 -15.21 -7.07
C GLY A 300 -13.42 -15.08 -8.50
N GLN A 301 -14.16 -16.07 -8.98
CA GLN A 301 -14.79 -16.02 -10.31
C GLN A 301 -15.84 -14.92 -10.42
N GLU A 302 -16.65 -14.72 -9.40
CA GLU A 302 -17.67 -13.66 -9.36
C GLU A 302 -17.02 -12.27 -9.40
N ILE A 303 -15.97 -12.06 -8.60
CA ILE A 303 -15.23 -10.80 -8.54
C ILE A 303 -14.49 -10.55 -9.87
N ASP A 304 -13.71 -11.51 -10.37
CA ASP A 304 -12.95 -11.36 -11.62
C ASP A 304 -13.87 -11.27 -12.85
N GLY A 305 -15.09 -11.81 -12.80
CA GLY A 305 -16.10 -11.66 -13.84
C GLY A 305 -16.67 -10.24 -13.94
N THR A 306 -16.62 -9.47 -12.85
CA THR A 306 -17.14 -8.09 -12.80
C THR A 306 -16.08 -7.03 -13.06
N GLU A 307 -14.81 -7.34 -12.76
CA GLU A 307 -13.71 -6.41 -12.88
C GLU A 307 -12.59 -7.04 -13.73
N ARG A 308 -12.40 -6.54 -14.96
CA ARG A 308 -11.37 -7.09 -15.86
C ARG A 308 -9.96 -6.62 -15.47
N PRO A 309 -8.91 -7.41 -15.74
CA PRO A 309 -7.53 -7.02 -15.46
C PRO A 309 -7.13 -5.63 -16.01
N ALA A 310 -7.54 -5.30 -17.22
CA ALA A 310 -7.24 -4.00 -17.83
C ALA A 310 -7.91 -2.81 -17.10
N GLN A 311 -9.09 -3.02 -16.50
CA GLN A 311 -9.75 -1.98 -15.71
C GLN A 311 -9.00 -1.74 -14.40
N ARG A 312 -8.47 -2.80 -13.77
CA ARG A 312 -7.61 -2.67 -12.60
C ARG A 312 -6.31 -1.93 -12.93
N GLU A 313 -5.62 -2.33 -13.99
CA GLU A 313 -4.36 -1.68 -14.39
C GLU A 313 -4.59 -0.19 -14.69
N ALA A 314 -5.67 0.16 -15.40
CA ALA A 314 -6.00 1.55 -15.67
C ALA A 314 -6.27 2.38 -14.40
N ARG A 315 -6.97 1.79 -13.41
CA ARG A 315 -7.24 2.42 -12.12
C ARG A 315 -5.95 2.58 -11.30
N ASP A 316 -5.11 1.55 -11.26
CA ASP A 316 -3.84 1.61 -10.53
C ASP A 316 -2.90 2.66 -11.16
N ASP A 317 -2.93 2.81 -12.48
CA ASP A 317 -2.22 3.88 -13.19
C ASP A 317 -2.81 5.27 -12.89
N GLU A 318 -4.13 5.42 -12.82
CA GLU A 318 -4.81 6.66 -12.42
C GLU A 318 -4.45 7.05 -10.98
N PHE A 319 -4.53 6.09 -10.06
CA PHE A 319 -4.11 6.24 -8.68
C PHE A 319 -2.69 6.80 -8.61
N ARG A 320 -1.73 6.13 -9.27
CA ARG A 320 -0.32 6.52 -9.24
C ARG A 320 -0.09 7.92 -9.81
N ARG A 321 -0.81 8.27 -10.89
CA ARG A 321 -0.76 9.63 -11.46
C ARG A 321 -1.25 10.68 -10.47
N LEU A 322 -2.40 10.46 -9.83
CA LEU A 322 -2.93 11.39 -8.81
C LEU A 322 -1.96 11.50 -7.64
N PHE A 323 -1.50 10.37 -7.12
CA PHE A 323 -0.59 10.29 -5.99
C PHE A 323 0.72 11.06 -6.23
N ALA A 324 1.33 10.91 -7.41
CA ALA A 324 2.56 11.60 -7.77
C ALA A 324 2.40 13.13 -7.81
N ARG A 325 1.24 13.63 -8.28
CA ARG A 325 0.97 15.07 -8.38
C ARG A 325 0.91 15.77 -7.02
N PHE A 326 0.47 15.09 -5.96
CA PHE A 326 0.52 15.63 -4.58
C PHE A 326 1.94 15.92 -4.08
N ARG A 327 2.96 15.22 -4.59
CA ARG A 327 4.37 15.44 -4.21
C ARG A 327 5.01 16.59 -4.98
N ALA A 328 4.63 16.76 -6.25
CA ALA A 328 5.29 17.70 -7.16
C ALA A 328 5.02 19.17 -6.79
N GLY A 329 4.02 19.46 -5.95
CA GLY A 329 3.64 20.83 -5.62
C GLY A 329 3.26 21.64 -6.86
N GLU A 330 2.78 20.95 -7.91
CA GLU A 330 2.29 21.58 -9.13
C GLU A 330 0.97 22.29 -8.82
N ALA A 331 1.11 23.55 -8.41
CA ALA A 331 0.13 24.61 -8.55
C ALA A 331 0.31 25.31 -9.91
#